data_AF-A0A9J5VY82-F1
#
_entry.id   AF-A0A9J5VY82-F1
#
_cell.length_a   1.000
_cell.length_b   1.000
_cell.length_c   1.000
_cell.angle_alpha   90.00
_cell.angle_beta   90.00
_cell.angle_gamma   90.00
#
_symmetry.space_group_name_H-M   'P 1'
#
loop_
_entity.id
_entity.type
_entity.pdbx_description
1 polymer ?
#
loop_
_entity_poly.entity_id
_entity_poly.type
_entity_poly.pdbx_seq_one_letter_code
_entity_poly.pdbx_strand_id
1 'polypeptide(L)'
;MVTNTDLELGVVAAGESSTENAFKDEYVPPCHKQITLRAMFTGFILSVVFNFIVCKLNLTTGVIPSLNVAAGLLGFAGIKSWTALIQKFGMLKQPFTRQENTVIQTCVVASSGIAFSSGTASYMLGMSPYIASQADAGNLPINTKNLAITWMLPYLLVVSFAGLFSIVALRKMMIMKYKLTYPSGTATAYLINCFHTPKGAELAKKQVGSLFKSFGFSFIFGAVQWIFARDEGCGFASLHTFGSQAYAKRLYFDFSSTYVGVGMLCPYMVNISLLTGSIVSWAFMWPMIEAKKGDWYSAHLSATSLHGIQGYRVFIAIAMMLGDGLFHFAYMLVVTISSFTKRKSSTQQDCSEEDDEDEKIRNEYFLKDQIPNWAAAGGYAGIAVVSIIVVPMIFHSLKWYHVLVAYLIAPILAFCNSYGAGLTDWSLASNYGKFAILTFSYWVGLENGGVIAGLASCGLMMSILDTASGLMGDFKTGYLTLTSPRSMFFSQLIGTAMGCVITPLVFWIFNSAYRLGDPEGS
;
A
#
# COMPACT_ATOMS: atom_id res chain seq x y z
N MET A 1 12.76 -21.08 6.80
CA MET A 1 13.76 -20.27 6.05
C MET A 1 13.85 -20.88 4.68
N VAL A 2 13.42 -20.12 3.67
CA VAL A 2 13.58 -20.43 2.25
C VAL A 2 14.60 -19.38 1.81
N THR A 3 15.81 -19.79 1.45
CA THR A 3 16.80 -18.85 0.90
C THR A 3 16.29 -18.38 -0.47
N ASN A 4 16.78 -17.25 -0.99
CA ASN A 4 16.50 -16.85 -2.39
C ASN A 4 16.78 -17.99 -3.38
N THR A 5 17.72 -18.87 -3.04
CA THR A 5 18.04 -20.10 -3.75
C THR A 5 16.91 -21.12 -3.81
N ASP A 6 16.06 -21.23 -2.79
CA ASP A 6 14.91 -22.16 -2.78
C ASP A 6 13.72 -21.62 -3.61
N LEU A 7 13.62 -20.29 -3.72
CA LEU A 7 12.68 -19.62 -4.63
C LEU A 7 13.17 -19.77 -6.08
N GLU A 8 14.47 -19.65 -6.32
CA GLU A 8 15.11 -20.00 -7.59
C GLU A 8 15.00 -21.51 -7.90
N LEU A 9 15.13 -22.41 -6.93
CA LEU A 9 14.97 -23.86 -7.14
C LEU A 9 13.51 -24.26 -7.40
N GLY A 10 12.53 -23.53 -6.85
CA GLY A 10 11.13 -23.65 -7.23
C GLY A 10 10.84 -23.19 -8.67
N VAL A 11 11.58 -22.17 -9.14
CA VAL A 11 11.54 -21.67 -10.52
C VAL A 11 12.29 -22.61 -11.49
N VAL A 12 13.41 -23.21 -11.05
CA VAL A 12 14.24 -24.13 -11.85
C VAL A 12 13.65 -25.53 -11.94
N ALA A 13 12.88 -25.99 -10.93
CA ALA A 13 12.17 -27.27 -10.99
C ALA A 13 10.96 -27.26 -11.95
N ALA A 14 10.58 -26.10 -12.48
CA ALA A 14 9.65 -25.92 -13.61
C ALA A 14 10.38 -25.88 -14.96
N GLY A 15 11.62 -26.37 -15.01
CA GLY A 15 12.55 -26.21 -16.13
C GLY A 15 12.29 -27.01 -17.41
N GLU A 16 11.14 -27.66 -17.61
CA GLU A 16 10.86 -28.35 -18.91
C GLU A 16 9.42 -28.22 -19.44
N SER A 17 8.56 -27.36 -18.86
CA SER A 17 7.25 -27.06 -19.46
C SER A 17 6.81 -25.64 -19.09
N SER A 18 6.36 -24.85 -20.08
CA SER A 18 5.83 -23.50 -19.84
C SER A 18 4.68 -23.52 -18.81
N THR A 19 4.41 -22.38 -18.16
CA THR A 19 3.44 -22.35 -17.04
C THR A 19 2.04 -22.69 -17.54
N GLU A 20 1.63 -22.19 -18.71
CA GLU A 20 0.31 -22.56 -19.23
C GLU A 20 0.28 -24.02 -19.72
N ASN A 21 1.41 -24.58 -20.16
CA ASN A 21 1.50 -26.02 -20.45
C ASN A 21 1.21 -26.89 -19.23
N ALA A 22 1.67 -26.49 -18.04
CA ALA A 22 1.40 -27.21 -16.80
C ALA A 22 -0.09 -27.21 -16.39
N PHE A 23 -0.87 -26.25 -16.90
CA PHE A 23 -2.29 -26.07 -16.59
C PHE A 23 -3.20 -26.27 -17.82
N LYS A 24 -2.70 -26.86 -18.93
CA LYS A 24 -3.44 -27.04 -20.19
C LYS A 24 -4.77 -27.79 -20.01
N ASP A 25 -4.82 -28.75 -19.07
CA ASP A 25 -6.00 -29.58 -18.80
C ASP A 25 -6.93 -29.00 -17.71
N GLU A 26 -6.55 -27.88 -17.07
CA GLU A 26 -7.36 -27.25 -16.05
C GLU A 26 -8.40 -26.29 -16.63
N TYR A 27 -9.67 -26.49 -16.26
CA TYR A 27 -10.75 -25.61 -16.66
C TYR A 27 -10.65 -24.23 -15.99
N VAL A 28 -10.51 -23.17 -16.78
CA VAL A 28 -10.58 -21.78 -16.31
C VAL A 28 -12.04 -21.34 -16.17
N PRO A 29 -12.53 -21.06 -14.95
CA PRO A 29 -13.92 -20.66 -14.76
C PRO A 29 -14.21 -19.27 -15.36
N PRO A 30 -15.43 -19.02 -15.88
CA PRO A 30 -15.82 -17.71 -16.37
C PRO A 30 -15.86 -16.68 -15.23
N CYS A 31 -15.77 -15.39 -15.56
CA CYS A 31 -15.69 -14.29 -14.58
C CYS A 31 -16.65 -14.42 -13.38
N HIS A 32 -17.93 -14.68 -13.62
CA HIS A 32 -18.94 -14.78 -12.55
C HIS A 32 -18.76 -16.00 -11.60
N LYS A 33 -18.00 -17.02 -12.00
CA LYS A 33 -17.68 -18.18 -11.16
C LYS A 33 -16.31 -18.08 -10.49
N GLN A 34 -15.48 -17.10 -10.87
CA GLN A 34 -14.19 -16.84 -10.21
C GLN A 34 -14.41 -16.18 -8.83
N ILE A 35 -15.45 -15.36 -8.69
CA ILE A 35 -15.86 -14.76 -7.42
C ILE A 35 -16.84 -15.71 -6.73
N THR A 36 -16.33 -16.52 -5.81
CA THR A 36 -17.14 -17.46 -5.02
C THR A 36 -17.51 -16.88 -3.65
N LEU A 37 -18.59 -17.38 -3.04
CA LEU A 37 -18.97 -16.99 -1.68
C LEU A 37 -17.87 -17.32 -0.65
N ARG A 38 -17.24 -18.49 -0.79
CA ARG A 38 -16.15 -18.91 0.10
C ARG A 38 -14.93 -18.00 -0.04
N ALA A 39 -14.58 -17.58 -1.26
CA ALA A 39 -13.51 -16.63 -1.49
C ALA A 39 -13.81 -15.27 -0.84
N MET A 40 -15.02 -14.75 -0.98
CA MET A 40 -15.42 -13.49 -0.33
C MET A 40 -15.38 -13.59 1.19
N PHE A 41 -15.85 -14.71 1.76
CA PHE A 41 -15.83 -14.92 3.20
C PHE A 41 -14.41 -15.04 3.76
N THR A 42 -13.54 -15.84 3.12
CA THR A 42 -12.12 -15.94 3.49
C THR A 42 -11.41 -14.59 3.32
N GLY A 43 -11.69 -13.89 2.22
CA GLY A 43 -11.19 -12.53 1.97
C GLY A 43 -11.61 -11.55 3.06
N PHE A 44 -12.84 -11.64 3.58
CA PHE A 44 -13.31 -10.81 4.69
C PHE A 44 -12.55 -11.04 5.99
N ILE A 45 -12.40 -12.30 6.40
CA ILE A 45 -11.66 -12.63 7.61
C ILE A 45 -10.20 -12.16 7.51
N LEU A 46 -9.54 -12.44 6.39
CA LEU A 46 -8.16 -12.03 6.17
C LEU A 46 -8.03 -10.51 6.07
N SER A 47 -9.01 -9.81 5.48
CA SER A 47 -9.02 -8.35 5.41
C SER A 47 -9.02 -7.71 6.80
N VAL A 48 -9.82 -8.25 7.75
CA VAL A 48 -9.81 -7.78 9.15
C VAL A 48 -8.42 -7.92 9.76
N VAL A 49 -7.81 -9.10 9.65
CA VAL A 49 -6.47 -9.38 10.19
C VAL A 49 -5.42 -8.45 9.58
N PHE A 50 -5.41 -8.29 8.26
CA PHE A 50 -4.43 -7.46 7.56
C PHE A 50 -4.62 -5.98 7.85
N ASN A 51 -5.85 -5.50 8.05
CA ASN A 51 -6.11 -4.13 8.47
C ASN A 51 -5.50 -3.84 9.85
N PHE A 52 -5.55 -4.76 10.81
CA PHE A 52 -4.85 -4.59 12.09
C PHE A 52 -3.34 -4.49 11.92
N ILE A 53 -2.76 -5.34 11.07
CA ILE A 53 -1.31 -5.32 10.78
C ILE A 53 -0.92 -4.00 10.13
N VAL A 54 -1.62 -3.59 9.06
CA VAL A 54 -1.31 -2.35 8.35
C VAL A 54 -1.54 -1.14 9.23
N CYS A 55 -2.65 -1.06 9.98
CA CYS A 55 -2.90 0.07 10.88
C CYS A 55 -1.81 0.20 11.94
N LYS A 56 -1.37 -0.91 12.53
CA LYS A 56 -0.26 -0.92 13.48
C LYS A 56 1.04 -0.42 12.83
N LEU A 57 1.43 -0.99 11.68
CA LEU A 57 2.64 -0.58 10.97
C LEU A 57 2.59 0.89 10.56
N ASN A 58 1.42 1.37 10.13
CA ASN A 58 1.24 2.77 9.74
C ASN A 58 1.44 3.71 10.94
N LEU A 59 0.93 3.35 12.13
CA LEU A 59 1.08 4.14 13.35
C LEU A 59 2.48 4.08 13.97
N THR A 60 3.22 2.98 13.80
CA THR A 60 4.52 2.80 14.46
C THR A 60 5.73 3.08 13.56
N THR A 61 5.72 2.58 12.32
CA THR A 61 6.87 2.64 11.41
C THR A 61 6.66 3.62 10.26
N GLY A 62 5.39 3.84 9.85
CA GLY A 62 5.03 4.59 8.66
C GLY A 62 5.46 3.94 7.34
N VAL A 63 6.01 2.71 7.39
CA VAL A 63 6.50 1.94 6.24
C VAL A 63 5.82 0.58 6.24
N ILE A 64 5.08 0.30 5.17
CA ILE A 64 4.33 -0.94 5.01
C ILE A 64 4.95 -1.75 3.87
N PRO A 65 5.43 -2.99 4.15
CA PRO A 65 5.92 -3.86 3.10
C PRO A 65 4.76 -4.37 2.25
N SER A 66 5.07 -4.89 1.05
CA SER A 66 4.08 -5.56 0.22
C SER A 66 3.48 -6.77 0.93
N LEU A 67 2.15 -6.79 1.04
CA LEU A 67 1.40 -7.85 1.71
C LEU A 67 0.77 -8.85 0.73
N ASN A 68 1.00 -8.68 -0.58
CA ASN A 68 0.34 -9.45 -1.64
C ASN A 68 0.66 -10.95 -1.56
N VAL A 69 1.93 -11.28 -1.37
CA VAL A 69 2.41 -12.67 -1.22
C VAL A 69 1.80 -13.33 0.03
N ALA A 70 1.76 -12.61 1.15
CA ALA A 70 1.17 -13.12 2.39
C ALA A 70 -0.35 -13.35 2.23
N ALA A 71 -1.05 -12.44 1.55
CA ALA A 71 -2.47 -12.58 1.26
C ALA A 71 -2.76 -13.80 0.36
N GLY A 72 -1.95 -14.03 -0.67
CA GLY A 72 -2.08 -15.22 -1.55
C GLY A 72 -1.80 -16.56 -0.84
N LEU A 73 -0.80 -16.61 0.06
CA LEU A 73 -0.48 -17.80 0.85
C LEU A 73 -1.57 -18.11 1.88
N LEU A 74 -2.01 -17.11 2.65
CA LEU A 74 -3.04 -17.29 3.68
C LEU A 74 -4.42 -17.53 3.05
N GLY A 75 -4.70 -16.93 1.89
CA GLY A 75 -5.89 -17.23 1.09
C GLY A 75 -5.96 -18.71 0.68
N PHE A 76 -4.85 -19.25 0.15
CA PHE A 76 -4.73 -20.67 -0.17
C PHE A 76 -4.98 -21.56 1.05
N ALA A 77 -4.31 -21.26 2.17
CA ALA A 77 -4.44 -22.02 3.41
C ALA A 77 -5.87 -21.97 3.98
N GLY A 78 -6.51 -20.80 3.93
CA GLY A 78 -7.88 -20.58 4.41
C GLY A 78 -8.89 -21.42 3.64
N ILE A 79 -8.86 -21.36 2.30
CA ILE A 79 -9.79 -22.14 1.47
C ILE A 79 -9.53 -23.63 1.56
N LYS A 80 -8.27 -24.07 1.63
CA LYS A 80 -7.94 -25.49 1.80
C LYS A 80 -8.48 -26.03 3.14
N SER A 81 -8.34 -25.25 4.21
CA SER A 81 -8.90 -25.59 5.53
C SER A 81 -10.43 -25.63 5.51
N TRP A 82 -11.05 -24.62 4.88
CA TRP A 82 -12.50 -24.56 4.69
C TRP A 82 -13.03 -25.76 3.90
N THR A 83 -12.35 -26.11 2.80
CA THR A 83 -12.70 -27.24 1.94
C THR A 83 -12.58 -28.57 2.68
N ALA A 84 -11.51 -28.76 3.47
CA ALA A 84 -11.34 -29.94 4.31
C ALA A 84 -12.44 -30.05 5.39
N LEU A 85 -12.89 -28.92 5.93
CA LEU A 85 -13.97 -28.87 6.91
C LEU A 85 -15.32 -29.23 6.27
N ILE A 86 -15.64 -28.64 5.11
CA ILE A 86 -16.90 -28.91 4.40
C ILE A 86 -16.95 -30.33 3.81
N GLN A 87 -15.81 -30.89 3.37
CA GLN A 87 -15.75 -32.29 2.96
C GLN A 87 -16.23 -33.25 4.06
N LYS A 88 -15.97 -32.93 5.34
CA LYS A 88 -16.49 -33.71 6.47
C LYS A 88 -18.02 -33.63 6.61
N PHE A 89 -18.64 -32.58 6.09
CA PHE A 89 -20.10 -32.38 6.09
C PHE A 89 -20.78 -32.81 4.78
N GLY A 90 -20.05 -33.44 3.84
CA GLY A 90 -20.63 -34.03 2.62
C GLY A 90 -21.10 -33.04 1.55
N MET A 91 -20.76 -31.74 1.66
CA MET A 91 -21.24 -30.70 0.75
C MET A 91 -20.10 -30.09 -0.10
N LEU A 92 -19.48 -30.82 -1.03
CA LEU A 92 -18.52 -30.20 -1.96
C LEU A 92 -18.91 -30.38 -3.43
N LYS A 93 -19.17 -29.26 -4.13
CA LYS A 93 -19.48 -29.25 -5.57
C LYS A 93 -18.43 -28.55 -6.45
N GLN A 94 -17.45 -27.81 -5.90
CA GLN A 94 -16.49 -27.04 -6.73
C GLN A 94 -15.03 -27.12 -6.28
N PRO A 95 -14.08 -27.42 -7.20
CA PRO A 95 -12.64 -27.42 -6.93
C PRO A 95 -12.12 -26.01 -6.65
N PHE A 96 -11.03 -25.88 -5.89
CA PHE A 96 -10.37 -24.61 -5.62
C PHE A 96 -9.40 -24.27 -6.75
N THR A 97 -9.56 -23.10 -7.37
CA THR A 97 -8.81 -22.70 -8.58
C THR A 97 -7.80 -21.59 -8.29
N ARG A 98 -6.81 -21.40 -9.18
CA ARG A 98 -5.82 -20.32 -9.05
C ARG A 98 -6.45 -18.93 -9.17
N GLN A 99 -7.51 -18.82 -9.96
CA GLN A 99 -8.26 -17.58 -10.14
C GLN A 99 -9.01 -17.20 -8.87
N GLU A 100 -9.60 -18.18 -8.19
CA GLU A 100 -10.26 -17.96 -6.90
C GLU A 100 -9.27 -17.51 -5.81
N ASN A 101 -8.06 -18.07 -5.78
CA ASN A 101 -7.02 -17.60 -4.85
C ASN A 101 -6.58 -16.17 -5.16
N THR A 102 -6.45 -15.85 -6.45
CA THR A 102 -6.12 -14.49 -6.91
C THR A 102 -7.20 -13.49 -6.47
N VAL A 103 -8.48 -13.84 -6.62
CA VAL A 103 -9.61 -13.03 -6.13
C VAL A 103 -9.52 -12.75 -4.63
N ILE A 104 -9.16 -13.74 -3.81
CA ILE A 104 -8.96 -13.54 -2.36
C ILE A 104 -7.82 -12.57 -2.09
N GLN A 105 -6.67 -12.78 -2.74
CA GLN A 105 -5.51 -11.91 -2.59
C GLN A 105 -5.85 -10.47 -2.97
N THR A 106 -6.51 -10.25 -4.11
CA THR A 106 -6.96 -8.93 -4.58
C THR A 106 -7.86 -8.25 -3.56
N CYS A 107 -8.89 -8.96 -3.03
CA CYS A 107 -9.78 -8.39 -2.00
C CYS A 107 -9.02 -7.96 -0.73
N VAL A 108 -8.11 -8.82 -0.24
CA VAL A 108 -7.34 -8.54 1.00
C VAL A 108 -6.38 -7.38 0.79
N VAL A 109 -5.65 -7.37 -0.34
CA VAL A 109 -4.71 -6.29 -0.66
C VAL A 109 -5.44 -4.97 -0.85
N ALA A 110 -6.54 -4.93 -1.60
CA ALA A 110 -7.37 -3.74 -1.77
C ALA A 110 -7.87 -3.18 -0.44
N SER A 111 -8.38 -4.05 0.44
CA SER A 111 -8.85 -3.66 1.77
C SER A 111 -7.72 -3.11 2.64
N SER A 112 -6.58 -3.80 2.68
CA SER A 112 -5.42 -3.38 3.47
C SER A 112 -4.73 -2.13 2.90
N GLY A 113 -4.82 -1.89 1.58
CA GLY A 113 -4.37 -0.66 0.93
C GLY A 113 -5.17 0.57 1.40
N ILE A 114 -6.47 0.41 1.70
CA ILE A 114 -7.25 1.49 2.33
C ILE A 114 -6.73 1.78 3.74
N ALA A 115 -6.27 0.78 4.50
CA ALA A 115 -5.65 1.04 5.81
C ALA A 115 -4.37 1.90 5.71
N PHE A 116 -3.67 1.84 4.59
CA PHE A 116 -2.54 2.72 4.30
C PHE A 116 -2.99 4.11 3.82
N SER A 117 -3.80 4.17 2.77
CA SER A 117 -4.17 5.41 2.07
C SER A 117 -5.28 6.23 2.73
N SER A 118 -6.01 5.65 3.69
CA SER A 118 -7.02 6.35 4.50
C SER A 118 -6.44 7.44 5.39
N GLY A 119 -5.13 7.44 5.64
CA GLY A 119 -4.48 8.47 6.44
C GLY A 119 -4.87 8.50 7.90
N THR A 120 -5.43 7.42 8.43
CA THR A 120 -5.73 7.25 9.86
C THR A 120 -4.49 7.38 10.74
N ALA A 121 -3.29 7.13 10.22
CA ALA A 121 -2.01 7.35 10.88
C ALA A 121 -1.26 8.61 10.38
N SER A 122 -1.84 9.38 9.46
CA SER A 122 -1.18 10.54 8.85
C SER A 122 -2.10 11.75 8.76
N TYR A 123 -2.70 12.03 7.61
CA TYR A 123 -3.45 13.26 7.39
C TYR A 123 -4.73 13.35 8.21
N MET A 124 -5.45 12.24 8.46
CA MET A 124 -6.66 12.27 9.30
C MET A 124 -6.29 12.54 10.75
N LEU A 125 -5.28 11.82 11.27
CA LEU A 125 -4.80 12.02 12.64
C LEU A 125 -4.30 13.47 12.84
N GLY A 126 -3.61 14.01 11.84
CA GLY A 126 -3.16 15.40 11.80
C GLY A 126 -4.27 16.45 11.80
N MET A 127 -5.51 16.10 11.44
CA MET A 127 -6.67 17.01 11.55
C MET A 127 -7.19 17.12 12.99
N SER A 128 -6.85 16.19 13.88
CA SER A 128 -7.41 16.16 15.23
C SER A 128 -6.96 17.37 16.06
N PRO A 129 -7.82 17.95 16.92
CA PRO A 129 -7.45 19.09 17.75
C PRO A 129 -6.27 18.80 18.68
N TYR A 130 -6.14 17.54 19.14
CA TYR A 130 -5.02 17.13 19.98
C TYR A 130 -3.68 17.29 19.24
N ILE A 131 -3.56 16.75 18.02
CA ILE A 131 -2.33 16.85 17.24
C ILE A 131 -2.09 18.29 16.77
N ALA A 132 -3.14 18.98 16.34
CA ALA A 132 -3.03 20.39 15.95
C ALA A 132 -2.59 21.29 17.11
N SER A 133 -2.94 20.96 18.35
CA SER A 133 -2.48 21.70 19.54
C SER A 133 -0.99 21.59 19.82
N GLN A 134 -0.33 20.58 19.25
CA GLN A 134 1.12 20.42 19.34
C GLN A 134 1.86 21.27 18.29
N ALA A 135 1.15 21.90 17.35
CA ALA A 135 1.74 22.79 16.36
C ALA A 135 1.78 24.24 16.87
N ASP A 136 2.92 24.90 16.66
CA ASP A 136 3.15 26.29 17.08
C ASP A 136 2.25 27.31 16.34
N ALA A 137 1.71 26.94 15.17
CA ALA A 137 0.89 27.82 14.33
C ALA A 137 -0.23 27.06 13.60
N GLY A 138 -1.30 27.77 13.25
CA GLY A 138 -2.40 27.25 12.45
C GLY A 138 -3.43 26.40 13.20
N ASN A 139 -3.32 26.28 14.53
CA ASN A 139 -4.30 25.63 15.40
C ASN A 139 -5.56 26.49 15.64
N LEU A 140 -6.22 26.90 14.56
CA LEU A 140 -7.51 27.57 14.62
C LEU A 140 -8.63 26.51 14.64
N PRO A 141 -9.80 26.77 15.25
CA PRO A 141 -10.93 25.84 15.20
C PRO A 141 -11.35 25.45 13.77
N ILE A 142 -11.20 26.36 12.80
CA ILE A 142 -11.45 26.10 11.37
C ILE A 142 -10.40 25.18 10.72
N ASN A 143 -9.22 25.06 11.33
CA ASN A 143 -8.10 24.23 10.89
C ASN A 143 -8.01 22.90 11.67
N THR A 144 -9.01 22.56 12.46
CA THR A 144 -9.09 21.27 13.18
C THR A 144 -10.45 20.61 12.96
N LYS A 145 -10.47 19.28 13.02
CA LYS A 145 -11.70 18.49 12.89
C LYS A 145 -11.61 17.26 13.80
N ASN A 146 -12.60 17.08 14.66
CA ASN A 146 -12.67 15.88 15.50
C ASN A 146 -12.84 14.62 14.64
N LEU A 147 -12.06 13.60 14.99
CA LEU A 147 -12.15 12.28 14.38
C LEU A 147 -13.50 11.65 14.74
N ALA A 148 -14.27 11.25 13.72
CA ALA A 148 -15.52 10.54 13.92
C ALA A 148 -15.81 9.62 12.74
N ILE A 149 -16.13 8.37 13.05
CA ILE A 149 -16.43 7.33 12.04
C ILE A 149 -17.52 7.80 11.06
N THR A 150 -18.48 8.60 11.55
CA THR A 150 -19.62 9.12 10.79
C THR A 150 -19.24 9.92 9.55
N TRP A 151 -18.12 10.66 9.57
CA TRP A 151 -17.63 11.39 8.39
C TRP A 151 -16.45 10.68 7.71
N MET A 152 -15.64 9.93 8.48
CA MET A 152 -14.50 9.18 7.94
C MET A 152 -14.96 8.14 6.92
N LEU A 153 -16.01 7.37 7.25
CA LEU A 153 -16.55 6.32 6.39
C LEU A 153 -17.08 6.86 5.05
N PRO A 154 -18.01 7.84 5.00
CA PRO A 154 -18.47 8.39 3.72
C PRO A 154 -17.35 9.10 2.95
N TYR A 155 -16.40 9.74 3.63
CA TYR A 155 -15.23 10.32 2.96
C TYR A 155 -14.41 9.26 2.23
N LEU A 156 -14.02 8.18 2.92
CA LEU A 156 -13.24 7.09 2.32
C LEU A 156 -14.00 6.40 1.18
N LEU A 157 -15.30 6.15 1.35
CA LEU A 157 -16.14 5.57 0.30
C LEU A 157 -16.23 6.44 -0.96
N VAL A 158 -16.11 7.76 -0.83
CA VAL A 158 -16.23 8.66 -1.97
C VAL A 158 -14.90 8.81 -2.70
N VAL A 159 -13.78 8.86 -1.98
CA VAL A 159 -12.46 9.11 -2.59
C VAL A 159 -11.76 7.84 -3.10
N SER A 160 -12.02 6.67 -2.48
CA SER A 160 -11.22 5.46 -2.72
C SER A 160 -11.54 4.73 -4.03
N PHE A 161 -12.71 4.98 -4.63
CA PHE A 161 -13.12 4.24 -5.83
C PHE A 161 -12.64 4.87 -7.13
N ALA A 162 -12.34 6.18 -7.14
CA ALA A 162 -12.05 6.88 -8.39
C ALA A 162 -10.75 6.39 -9.06
N GLY A 163 -9.75 5.98 -8.27
CA GLY A 163 -8.52 5.41 -8.80
C GLY A 163 -8.73 4.11 -9.60
N LEU A 164 -9.72 3.32 -9.18
CA LEU A 164 -10.09 2.09 -9.88
C LEU A 164 -10.57 2.40 -11.30
N PHE A 165 -11.46 3.39 -11.45
CA PHE A 165 -12.02 3.74 -12.75
C PHE A 165 -11.05 4.53 -13.64
N SER A 166 -10.12 5.31 -13.07
CA SER A 166 -9.18 6.13 -13.85
C SER A 166 -8.17 5.29 -14.63
N ILE A 167 -7.73 4.15 -14.09
CA ILE A 167 -6.64 3.35 -14.67
C ILE A 167 -7.12 2.16 -15.51
N VAL A 168 -8.38 1.75 -15.38
CA VAL A 168 -8.94 0.55 -16.05
C VAL A 168 -8.76 0.57 -17.56
N ALA A 169 -8.90 1.74 -18.20
CA ALA A 169 -8.73 1.89 -19.65
C ALA A 169 -7.24 1.73 -20.08
N LEU A 170 -6.30 1.95 -19.16
CA LEU A 170 -4.87 1.93 -19.42
C LEU A 170 -4.25 0.53 -19.21
N ARG A 171 -5.00 -0.45 -18.69
CA ARG A 171 -4.50 -1.81 -18.40
C ARG A 171 -3.84 -2.48 -19.61
N LYS A 172 -4.43 -2.34 -20.80
CA LYS A 172 -3.89 -2.96 -22.02
C LYS A 172 -2.51 -2.38 -22.37
N MET A 173 -2.40 -1.08 -22.20
CA MET A 173 -1.17 -0.36 -22.53
C MET A 173 -0.07 -0.70 -21.51
N MET A 174 -0.38 -0.77 -20.22
CA MET A 174 0.63 -1.01 -19.19
C MET A 174 1.05 -2.48 -19.09
N ILE A 175 0.10 -3.41 -19.17
CA ILE A 175 0.34 -4.85 -18.96
C ILE A 175 0.79 -5.56 -20.24
N MET A 176 0.10 -5.36 -21.37
CA MET A 176 0.42 -6.07 -22.61
C MET A 176 1.42 -5.28 -23.46
N LYS A 177 1.21 -3.97 -23.64
CA LYS A 177 2.05 -3.20 -24.55
C LYS A 177 3.40 -2.80 -23.96
N TYR A 178 3.42 -2.26 -22.75
CA TYR A 178 4.65 -1.87 -22.06
C TYR A 178 5.27 -3.01 -21.27
N LYS A 179 4.58 -4.15 -21.15
CA LYS A 179 5.02 -5.35 -20.43
C LYS A 179 5.63 -5.02 -19.06
N LEU A 180 5.07 -4.03 -18.35
CA LEU A 180 5.59 -3.60 -17.05
C LEU A 180 5.61 -4.78 -16.07
N THR A 181 6.67 -4.84 -15.27
CA THR A 181 6.95 -6.00 -14.43
C THR A 181 5.97 -6.10 -13.27
N TYR A 182 5.68 -5.00 -12.57
CA TYR A 182 4.99 -5.00 -11.26
C TYR A 182 5.53 -6.11 -10.35
N PRO A 183 6.75 -5.96 -9.81
CA PRO A 183 7.47 -7.06 -9.14
C PRO A 183 6.66 -7.83 -8.09
N SER A 184 5.94 -7.15 -7.19
CA SER A 184 5.06 -7.78 -6.19
C SER A 184 3.91 -8.54 -6.84
N GLY A 185 3.28 -7.96 -7.86
CA GLY A 185 2.18 -8.60 -8.58
C GLY A 185 2.64 -9.86 -9.32
N THR A 186 3.82 -9.81 -9.94
CA THR A 186 4.45 -10.93 -10.63
C THR A 186 4.89 -12.04 -9.66
N ALA A 187 5.57 -11.69 -8.57
CA ALA A 187 5.96 -12.65 -7.53
C ALA A 187 4.75 -13.36 -6.93
N THR A 188 3.66 -12.61 -6.69
CA THR A 188 2.41 -13.16 -6.18
C THR A 188 1.78 -14.14 -7.18
N ALA A 189 1.80 -13.81 -8.48
CA ALA A 189 1.26 -14.70 -9.50
C ALA A 189 2.03 -16.02 -9.60
N TYR A 190 3.36 -15.96 -9.64
CA TYR A 190 4.19 -17.15 -9.65
C TYR A 190 3.94 -18.01 -8.42
N LEU A 191 3.84 -17.39 -7.24
CA LEU A 191 3.54 -18.10 -6.01
C LEU A 191 2.16 -18.78 -6.04
N ILE A 192 1.11 -18.08 -6.49
CA ILE A 192 -0.23 -18.65 -6.62
C ILE A 192 -0.23 -19.82 -7.61
N ASN A 193 0.41 -19.66 -8.77
CA ASN A 193 0.55 -20.74 -9.74
C ASN A 193 1.28 -21.95 -9.11
N CYS A 194 2.38 -21.71 -8.38
CA CYS A 194 3.10 -22.77 -7.68
C CYS A 194 2.20 -23.54 -6.69
N PHE A 195 1.39 -22.86 -5.87
CA PHE A 195 0.52 -23.52 -4.87
C PHE A 195 -0.48 -24.51 -5.45
N HIS A 196 -0.87 -24.30 -6.69
CA HIS A 196 -1.83 -25.14 -7.40
C HIS A 196 -1.17 -26.27 -8.19
N THR A 197 0.15 -26.41 -8.10
CA THR A 197 0.87 -27.62 -8.54
C THR A 197 0.99 -28.65 -7.41
N PRO A 198 1.08 -29.97 -7.71
CA PRO A 198 1.21 -31.00 -6.68
C PRO A 198 2.40 -30.79 -5.73
N LYS A 199 3.57 -30.41 -6.27
CA LYS A 199 4.78 -30.12 -5.49
C LYS A 199 4.64 -28.84 -4.66
N GLY A 200 4.07 -27.79 -5.25
CA GLY A 200 3.92 -26.51 -4.56
C GLY A 200 2.85 -26.52 -3.46
N ALA A 201 1.83 -27.37 -3.55
CA ALA A 201 0.85 -27.55 -2.48
C ALA A 201 1.46 -28.14 -1.19
N GLU A 202 2.48 -28.99 -1.30
CA GLU A 202 3.24 -29.51 -0.15
C GLU A 202 4.16 -28.43 0.44
N LEU A 203 4.84 -27.68 -0.43
CA LEU A 203 5.68 -26.55 -0.01
C LEU A 203 4.85 -25.48 0.71
N ALA A 204 3.66 -25.15 0.20
CA ALA A 204 2.72 -24.22 0.84
C ALA A 204 2.37 -24.66 2.26
N LYS A 205 2.12 -25.95 2.48
CA LYS A 205 1.83 -26.49 3.82
C LYS A 205 3.01 -26.32 4.77
N LYS A 206 4.25 -26.55 4.28
CA LYS A 206 5.48 -26.31 5.06
C LYS A 206 5.67 -24.82 5.36
N GLN A 207 5.41 -23.93 4.40
CA GLN A 207 5.50 -22.48 4.57
C GLN A 207 4.49 -21.95 5.59
N VAL A 208 3.22 -22.35 5.50
CA VAL A 208 2.19 -22.02 6.49
C VAL A 208 2.58 -22.52 7.87
N GLY A 209 3.09 -23.76 7.97
CA GLY A 209 3.59 -24.31 9.23
C GLY A 209 4.76 -23.50 9.81
N SER A 210 5.68 -23.02 8.97
CA SER A 210 6.76 -22.13 9.40
C SER A 210 6.22 -20.78 9.88
N LEU A 211 5.22 -20.22 9.20
CA LEU A 211 4.58 -18.95 9.56
C LEU A 211 3.94 -19.05 10.95
N PHE A 212 3.19 -20.13 11.24
CA PHE A 212 2.62 -20.36 12.57
C PHE A 212 3.68 -20.58 13.65
N LYS A 213 4.79 -21.26 13.34
CA LYS A 213 5.93 -21.39 14.28
C LYS A 213 6.56 -20.04 14.58
N SER A 214 6.82 -19.23 13.56
CA SER A 214 7.36 -17.88 13.70
C SER A 214 6.39 -16.95 14.44
N PHE A 215 5.08 -17.07 14.20
CA PHE A 215 4.06 -16.37 14.95
C PHE A 215 4.07 -16.76 16.43
N GLY A 216 4.14 -18.07 16.73
CA GLY A 216 4.27 -18.56 18.11
C GLY A 216 5.52 -18.04 18.81
N PHE A 217 6.66 -18.04 18.12
CA PHE A 217 7.90 -17.45 18.64
C PHE A 217 7.76 -15.94 18.88
N SER A 218 7.22 -15.19 17.92
CA SER A 218 7.01 -13.74 18.04
C SER A 218 6.02 -13.39 19.16
N PHE A 219 4.98 -14.20 19.35
CA PHE A 219 4.02 -14.05 20.44
C PHE A 219 4.67 -14.29 21.81
N ILE A 220 5.43 -15.39 21.96
CA ILE A 220 6.16 -15.68 23.19
C ILE A 220 7.19 -14.59 23.46
N PHE A 221 7.94 -14.17 22.44
CA PHE A 221 8.92 -13.10 22.56
C PHE A 221 8.27 -11.77 22.96
N GLY A 222 7.12 -11.42 22.38
CA GLY A 222 6.35 -10.24 22.78
C GLY A 222 5.84 -10.32 24.22
N ALA A 223 5.36 -11.50 24.66
CA ALA A 223 4.97 -11.72 26.05
C ALA A 223 6.16 -11.57 27.02
N VAL A 224 7.33 -12.08 26.63
CA VAL A 224 8.58 -11.90 27.36
C VAL A 224 8.94 -10.42 27.43
N GLN A 225 8.98 -9.71 26.30
CA GLN A 225 9.26 -8.27 26.27
C GLN A 225 8.31 -7.48 27.17
N TRP A 226 7.02 -7.81 27.15
CA TRP A 226 6.02 -7.17 28.01
C TRP A 226 6.26 -7.42 29.51
N ILE A 227 6.65 -8.65 29.90
CA ILE A 227 7.00 -8.98 31.30
C ILE A 227 8.26 -8.21 31.75
N PHE A 228 9.25 -8.05 30.88
CA PHE A 228 10.51 -7.38 31.20
C PHE A 228 10.43 -5.85 31.12
N ALA A 229 9.50 -5.29 30.33
CA ALA A 229 9.26 -3.85 30.19
C ALA A 229 8.30 -3.31 31.28
N ARG A 230 8.54 -3.68 32.54
CA ARG A 230 7.64 -3.42 33.67
C ARG A 230 7.55 -1.94 34.09
N ASP A 231 8.55 -1.14 33.75
CA ASP A 231 8.66 0.30 34.07
C ASP A 231 9.07 1.12 32.84
N GLU A 232 8.74 2.42 32.82
CA GLU A 232 9.17 3.37 31.79
C GLU A 232 10.70 3.38 31.65
N GLY A 233 11.19 3.13 30.44
CA GLY A 233 12.62 3.07 30.14
C GLY A 233 13.29 1.72 30.45
N CYS A 234 12.57 0.72 30.94
CA CYS A 234 13.07 -0.64 31.14
C CYS A 234 12.64 -1.57 29.99
N GLY A 235 13.51 -2.52 29.61
CA GLY A 235 13.21 -3.55 28.61
C GLY A 235 14.29 -3.69 27.54
N PHE A 236 14.09 -4.64 26.62
CA PHE A 236 15.04 -4.91 25.54
C PHE A 236 15.23 -3.73 24.58
N ALA A 237 14.24 -2.83 24.50
CA ALA A 237 14.29 -1.61 23.68
C ALA A 237 15.28 -0.56 24.23
N SER A 238 15.59 -0.58 25.54
CA SER A 238 16.45 0.41 26.21
C SER A 238 17.88 -0.09 26.45
N LEU A 239 18.28 -1.20 25.82
CA LEU A 239 19.60 -1.77 25.99
C LEU A 239 20.66 -0.84 25.38
N HIS A 240 21.60 -0.38 26.20
CA HIS A 240 22.77 0.41 25.78
C HIS A 240 23.78 -0.45 24.99
N THR A 241 23.37 -0.96 23.82
CA THR A 241 24.11 -1.99 23.06
C THR A 241 25.49 -1.51 22.59
N PHE A 242 25.64 -0.21 22.36
CA PHE A 242 26.89 0.44 21.94
C PHE A 242 27.48 1.38 23.01
N GLY A 243 27.04 1.26 24.27
CA GLY A 243 27.42 2.13 25.38
C GLY A 243 26.52 3.36 25.56
N SER A 244 26.66 4.04 26.70
CA SER A 244 25.78 5.13 27.13
C SER A 244 25.87 6.38 26.23
N GLN A 245 27.05 6.71 25.72
CA GLN A 245 27.24 7.85 24.81
C GLN A 245 26.56 7.63 23.45
N ALA A 246 26.56 6.41 22.93
CA ALA A 246 25.87 6.06 21.69
C ALA A 246 24.35 6.03 21.91
N TYR A 247 23.90 5.51 23.05
CA TYR A 247 22.50 5.53 23.44
C TYR A 247 21.94 6.97 23.55
N ALA A 248 22.71 7.90 24.13
CA ALA A 248 22.36 9.32 24.18
C ALA A 248 22.17 9.95 22.78
N LYS A 249 22.84 9.42 21.76
CA LYS A 249 22.69 9.80 20.35
C LYS A 249 21.64 8.96 19.60
N ARG A 250 20.81 8.19 20.31
CA ARG A 250 19.80 7.25 19.78
C ARG A 250 20.37 6.15 18.87
N LEU A 251 21.63 5.75 19.10
CA LEU A 251 22.24 4.60 18.41
C LEU A 251 22.19 3.37 19.33
N TYR A 252 21.19 2.51 19.09
CA TYR A 252 20.98 1.25 19.83
C TYR A 252 20.19 0.24 19.00
N PHE A 253 20.19 -1.02 19.41
CA PHE A 253 19.32 -2.05 18.84
C PHE A 253 18.03 -2.17 19.66
N ASP A 254 16.89 -1.91 19.03
CA ASP A 254 15.54 -2.01 19.63
C ASP A 254 15.03 -3.48 19.68
N PHE A 255 15.66 -4.41 18.95
CA PHE A 255 15.27 -5.83 18.86
C PHE A 255 13.78 -6.08 18.56
N SER A 256 13.08 -5.10 17.98
CA SER A 256 11.69 -5.23 17.61
C SER A 256 11.52 -6.33 16.57
N SER A 257 10.79 -7.39 16.94
CA SER A 257 10.44 -8.50 16.05
C SER A 257 9.66 -8.03 14.82
N THR A 258 8.97 -6.88 14.93
CA THR A 258 8.28 -6.24 13.80
C THR A 258 9.29 -5.73 12.77
N TYR A 259 10.35 -5.02 13.19
CA TYR A 259 11.38 -4.54 12.26
C TYR A 259 12.24 -5.67 11.70
N VAL A 260 12.49 -6.73 12.48
CA VAL A 260 13.13 -7.95 11.95
C VAL A 260 12.26 -8.58 10.86
N GLY A 261 10.95 -8.70 11.11
CA GLY A 261 10.00 -9.21 10.13
C GLY A 261 9.92 -8.35 8.86
N VAL A 262 9.83 -7.03 9.00
CA VAL A 262 9.84 -6.08 7.86
C VAL A 262 11.16 -6.21 7.09
N GLY A 263 12.30 -6.29 7.78
CA GLY A 263 13.61 -6.49 7.14
C GLY A 263 13.72 -7.81 6.39
N MET A 264 13.10 -8.89 6.87
CA MET A 264 13.04 -10.17 6.16
C MET A 264 12.15 -10.12 4.91
N LEU A 265 11.15 -9.23 4.87
CA LEU A 265 10.26 -9.04 3.72
C LEU A 265 10.86 -8.09 2.67
N CYS A 266 11.61 -7.08 3.09
CA CYS A 266 12.19 -6.08 2.21
C CYS A 266 13.43 -6.61 1.47
N PRO A 267 13.65 -6.23 0.19
CA PRO A 267 14.90 -6.54 -0.51
C PRO A 267 16.13 -6.03 0.24
N TYR A 268 17.23 -6.78 0.15
CA TYR A 268 18.50 -6.44 0.83
C TYR A 268 19.01 -5.04 0.46
N MET A 269 18.77 -4.59 -0.78
CA MET A 269 19.11 -3.24 -1.23
C MET A 269 18.37 -2.15 -0.43
N VAL A 270 17.08 -2.37 -0.11
CA VAL A 270 16.29 -1.45 0.70
C VAL A 270 16.82 -1.45 2.13
N ASN A 271 17.08 -2.62 2.71
CA ASN A 271 17.62 -2.74 4.07
C ASN A 271 18.98 -2.05 4.23
N ILE A 272 19.90 -2.25 3.27
CA ILE A 272 21.21 -1.59 3.28
C ILE A 272 21.04 -0.08 3.12
N SER A 273 20.18 0.37 2.21
CA SER A 273 19.92 1.81 2.01
C SER A 273 19.34 2.47 3.26
N LEU A 274 18.39 1.81 3.95
CA LEU A 274 17.84 2.28 5.23
C LEU A 274 18.90 2.32 6.33
N LEU A 275 19.77 1.31 6.40
CA LEU A 275 20.87 1.28 7.37
C LEU A 275 21.87 2.40 7.10
N THR A 276 22.34 2.56 5.87
CA THR A 276 23.26 3.63 5.48
C THR A 276 22.63 4.99 5.72
N GLY A 277 21.37 5.19 5.35
CA GLY A 277 20.64 6.44 5.61
C GLY A 277 20.54 6.74 7.11
N SER A 278 20.26 5.73 7.93
CA SER A 278 20.20 5.87 9.39
C SER A 278 21.56 6.24 10.00
N ILE A 279 22.65 5.62 9.52
CA ILE A 279 24.01 5.94 9.94
C ILE A 279 24.35 7.39 9.53
N VAL A 280 24.11 7.76 8.27
CA VAL A 280 24.37 9.12 7.79
C VAL A 280 23.58 10.16 8.58
N SER A 281 22.30 9.90 8.85
CA SER A 281 21.43 10.84 9.56
C SER A 281 21.79 10.98 11.03
N TRP A 282 21.88 9.86 11.77
CA TRP A 282 22.03 9.87 13.22
C TRP A 282 23.49 9.96 13.68
N ALA A 283 24.45 9.41 12.93
CA ALA A 283 25.85 9.47 13.31
C ALA A 283 26.54 10.78 12.87
N PHE A 284 26.12 11.38 11.75
CA PHE A 284 26.81 12.54 11.16
C PHE A 284 25.91 13.78 11.06
N MET A 285 24.77 13.69 10.36
CA MET A 285 23.98 14.88 9.99
C MET A 285 23.36 15.59 11.20
N TRP A 286 22.64 14.86 12.07
CA TRP A 286 21.99 15.47 13.24
C TRP A 286 22.99 16.03 14.25
N PRO A 287 24.07 15.31 14.63
CA PRO A 287 25.09 15.87 15.52
C PRO A 287 25.76 17.14 14.96
N MET A 288 25.98 17.21 13.64
CA MET A 288 26.58 18.38 12.99
C MET A 288 25.65 19.61 13.06
N ILE A 289 24.35 19.43 12.83
CA ILE A 289 23.36 20.51 12.94
C ILE A 289 23.19 20.92 14.41
N GLU A 290 23.21 19.96 15.33
CA GLU A 290 23.10 20.23 16.76
C GLU A 290 24.32 20.99 17.31
N ALA A 291 25.51 20.77 16.76
CA ALA A 291 26.71 21.55 17.06
C ALA A 291 26.60 23.03 16.63
N LYS A 292 25.62 23.39 15.79
CA LYS A 292 25.31 24.77 15.37
C LYS A 292 24.17 25.41 16.17
N LYS A 293 23.79 24.80 17.29
CA LYS A 293 22.84 25.38 18.24
C LYS A 293 23.34 26.75 18.74
N GLY A 294 22.49 27.77 18.67
CA GLY A 294 22.83 29.17 18.97
C GLY A 294 23.08 30.02 17.71
N ASP A 295 23.64 29.42 16.65
CA ASP A 295 23.90 30.11 15.37
C ASP A 295 22.77 29.88 14.36
N TRP A 296 22.36 28.61 14.18
CA TRP A 296 21.36 28.21 13.17
C TRP A 296 19.94 28.15 13.71
N TYR A 297 19.78 28.04 15.03
CA TYR A 297 18.52 28.08 15.75
C TYR A 297 18.76 28.44 17.21
N SER A 298 17.78 29.04 17.88
CA SER A 298 17.93 29.55 19.25
C SER A 298 18.29 28.43 20.23
N ALA A 299 19.26 28.71 21.11
CA ALA A 299 19.71 27.76 22.12
C ALA A 299 18.66 27.49 23.22
N HIS A 300 17.69 28.40 23.36
CA HIS A 300 16.64 28.35 24.40
C HIS A 300 15.44 27.50 24.01
N LEU A 301 15.35 27.05 22.75
CA LEU A 301 14.25 26.22 22.28
C LEU A 301 14.43 24.76 22.73
N SER A 302 13.31 24.10 23.04
CA SER A 302 13.30 22.66 23.32
C SER A 302 13.71 21.87 22.09
N ALA A 303 14.28 20.68 22.29
CA ALA A 303 14.64 19.78 21.19
C ALA A 303 13.42 19.29 20.40
N THR A 304 12.22 19.43 20.95
CA THR A 304 10.93 19.05 20.33
C THR A 304 10.30 20.17 19.51
N SER A 305 10.73 21.42 19.68
CA SER A 305 10.14 22.56 18.95
C SER A 305 10.45 22.49 17.46
N LEU A 306 9.44 22.78 16.63
CA LEU A 306 9.57 22.90 15.17
C LEU A 306 10.48 24.07 14.76
N HIS A 307 10.73 25.02 15.65
CA HIS A 307 11.69 26.10 15.42
C HIS A 307 13.14 25.72 15.81
N GLY A 308 13.36 24.55 16.40
CA GLY A 308 14.66 24.00 16.77
C GLY A 308 15.14 22.86 15.88
N ILE A 309 15.89 21.92 16.45
CA ILE A 309 16.44 20.75 15.73
C ILE A 309 15.36 19.88 15.08
N GLN A 310 14.16 19.80 15.70
CA GLN A 310 13.05 19.02 15.15
C GLN A 310 12.54 19.61 13.83
N GLY A 311 12.57 20.94 13.67
CA GLY A 311 12.27 21.61 12.40
C GLY A 311 13.17 21.12 11.28
N TYR A 312 14.49 21.10 11.50
CA TYR A 312 15.44 20.59 10.51
C TYR A 312 15.16 19.13 10.16
N ARG A 313 14.87 18.28 11.14
CA ARG A 313 14.51 16.87 10.90
C ARG A 313 13.29 16.73 10.00
N VAL A 314 12.23 17.47 10.32
CA VAL A 314 10.94 17.41 9.61
C VAL A 314 11.06 18.04 8.22
N PHE A 315 11.55 19.27 8.11
CA PHE A 315 11.57 20.00 6.83
C PHE A 315 12.62 19.49 5.85
N ILE A 316 13.78 18.99 6.29
CA ILE A 316 14.73 18.32 5.38
C ILE A 316 14.10 17.04 4.83
N ALA A 317 13.42 16.25 5.67
CA ALA A 317 12.71 15.06 5.21
C ALA A 317 11.58 15.40 4.23
N ILE A 318 10.76 16.42 4.53
CA ILE A 318 9.71 16.90 3.63
C ILE A 318 10.32 17.39 2.31
N ALA A 319 11.39 18.18 2.35
CA ALA A 319 12.06 18.70 1.17
C ALA A 319 12.66 17.58 0.31
N MET A 320 13.27 16.55 0.93
CA MET A 320 13.76 15.37 0.20
C MET A 320 12.60 14.59 -0.44
N MET A 321 11.51 14.34 0.29
CA MET A 321 10.34 13.63 -0.23
C MET A 321 9.64 14.42 -1.34
N LEU A 322 9.60 15.75 -1.23
CA LEU A 322 9.07 16.64 -2.25
C LEU A 322 10.00 16.72 -3.45
N GLY A 323 11.32 16.84 -3.24
CA GLY A 323 12.30 16.84 -4.32
C GLY A 323 12.28 15.54 -5.12
N ASP A 324 12.26 14.41 -4.42
CA ASP A 324 12.11 13.07 -5.02
C ASP A 324 10.79 12.94 -5.79
N GLY A 325 9.68 13.38 -5.19
CA GLY A 325 8.37 13.34 -5.84
C GLY A 325 8.28 14.25 -7.08
N LEU A 326 8.88 15.45 -7.05
CA LEU A 326 8.95 16.36 -8.20
C LEU A 326 9.79 15.74 -9.31
N PHE A 327 10.95 15.20 -8.95
CA PHE A 327 11.85 14.56 -9.90
C PHE A 327 11.15 13.39 -10.60
N HIS A 328 10.52 12.48 -9.85
CA HIS A 328 9.81 11.34 -10.42
C HIS A 328 8.59 11.77 -11.23
N PHE A 329 7.84 12.79 -10.78
CA PHE A 329 6.75 13.34 -11.56
C PHE A 329 7.23 13.88 -12.91
N ALA A 330 8.26 14.74 -12.91
CA ALA A 330 8.82 15.33 -14.12
C ALA A 330 9.46 14.27 -15.03
N TYR A 331 10.26 13.37 -14.47
CA TYR A 331 10.89 12.26 -15.19
C TYR A 331 9.84 11.37 -15.86
N MET A 332 8.80 10.95 -15.14
CA MET A 332 7.73 10.12 -15.70
C MET A 332 6.93 10.87 -16.76
N LEU A 333 6.69 12.16 -16.59
CA LEU A 333 6.04 12.99 -17.61
C LEU A 333 6.89 13.06 -18.88
N VAL A 334 8.20 13.29 -18.76
CA VAL A 334 9.14 13.31 -19.91
C VAL A 334 9.22 11.95 -20.59
N VAL A 335 9.33 10.86 -19.84
CA VAL A 335 9.34 9.48 -20.39
C VAL A 335 8.03 9.20 -21.12
N THR A 336 6.91 9.62 -20.55
CA THR A 336 5.57 9.46 -21.14
C THR A 336 5.48 10.21 -22.47
N ILE A 337 5.78 11.51 -22.47
CA ILE A 337 5.75 12.33 -23.70
C ILE A 337 6.72 11.78 -24.74
N SER A 338 7.93 11.41 -24.34
CA SER A 338 8.95 10.86 -25.25
C SER A 338 8.49 9.53 -25.89
N SER A 339 7.81 8.68 -25.12
CA SER A 339 7.20 7.44 -25.63
C SER A 339 6.10 7.72 -26.66
N PHE A 340 5.25 8.73 -26.41
CA PHE A 340 4.24 9.16 -27.37
C PHE A 340 4.85 9.78 -28.64
N THR A 341 5.90 10.60 -28.52
CA THR A 341 6.57 11.25 -29.66
C THR A 341 7.37 10.25 -30.50
N LYS A 342 8.12 9.33 -29.88
CA LYS A 342 8.81 8.24 -30.61
C LYS A 342 7.82 7.36 -31.37
N ARG A 343 6.60 7.16 -30.85
CA ARG A 343 5.54 6.42 -31.57
C ARG A 343 4.95 7.18 -32.75
N LYS A 344 4.99 8.51 -32.75
CA LYS A 344 4.60 9.29 -33.94
C LYS A 344 5.62 9.17 -35.07
N SER A 345 6.89 8.85 -34.77
CA SER A 345 7.94 8.59 -35.77
C SER A 345 8.12 7.11 -36.13
N SER A 346 7.56 6.19 -35.34
CA SER A 346 7.62 4.75 -35.58
C SER A 346 6.24 4.22 -36.00
N THR A 347 5.77 4.68 -37.15
CA THR A 347 4.87 3.84 -37.95
C THR A 347 5.80 2.88 -38.70
N GLN A 348 5.56 1.58 -38.56
CA GLN A 348 6.28 0.49 -39.23
C GLN A 348 7.61 0.05 -38.59
N GLN A 349 7.50 -0.84 -37.58
CA GLN A 349 8.35 -2.03 -37.50
C GLN A 349 7.64 -3.08 -36.64
N ASP A 350 6.82 -3.91 -37.30
CA ASP A 350 6.45 -5.21 -36.76
C ASP A 350 7.74 -6.05 -36.74
N CYS A 351 8.39 -6.13 -35.59
CA CYS A 351 9.28 -7.23 -35.31
C CYS A 351 8.39 -8.41 -34.92
N SER A 352 8.34 -9.40 -35.79
CA SER A 352 7.89 -10.75 -35.48
C SER A 352 8.76 -11.31 -34.35
N GLU A 353 8.39 -11.02 -33.10
CA GLU A 353 8.76 -11.86 -31.98
C GLU A 353 7.86 -13.09 -32.07
N GLU A 354 8.44 -14.28 -32.04
CA GLU A 354 7.69 -15.51 -31.80
C GLU A 354 7.01 -15.35 -30.44
N ASP A 355 5.75 -14.87 -30.44
CA ASP A 355 4.94 -14.79 -29.23
C ASP A 355 4.90 -16.20 -28.61
N ASP A 356 5.52 -16.33 -27.44
CA ASP A 356 5.50 -17.50 -26.57
C ASP A 356 4.05 -18.02 -26.45
N GLU A 357 3.82 -19.33 -26.54
CA GLU A 357 2.46 -19.91 -26.51
C GLU A 357 1.70 -19.44 -25.25
N ASP A 358 2.42 -19.31 -24.13
CA ASP A 358 1.91 -18.77 -22.87
C ASP A 358 1.41 -17.33 -23.02
N GLU A 359 2.13 -16.48 -23.76
CA GLU A 359 1.76 -15.08 -23.95
C GLU A 359 0.49 -14.96 -24.80
N LYS A 360 0.35 -15.77 -25.85
CA LYS A 360 -0.88 -15.81 -26.67
C LYS A 360 -2.11 -16.18 -25.84
N ILE A 361 -2.00 -17.23 -25.02
CA ILE A 361 -3.08 -17.67 -24.14
C ILE A 361 -3.44 -16.56 -23.15
N ARG A 362 -2.45 -15.98 -22.47
CA ARG A 362 -2.69 -14.88 -21.51
C ARG A 362 -3.36 -13.68 -22.16
N ASN A 363 -2.91 -13.28 -23.35
CA ASN A 363 -3.49 -12.19 -24.12
C ASN A 363 -4.96 -12.47 -24.50
N GLU A 364 -5.28 -13.69 -24.93
CA GLU A 364 -6.66 -14.08 -25.26
C GLU A 364 -7.59 -13.91 -24.05
N TYR A 365 -7.24 -14.47 -22.89
CA TYR A 365 -8.05 -14.37 -21.68
C TYR A 365 -8.16 -12.93 -21.15
N PHE A 366 -7.07 -12.16 -21.21
CA PHE A 366 -7.06 -10.77 -20.77
C PHE A 366 -7.88 -9.85 -21.69
N LEU A 367 -8.00 -10.20 -22.98
CA LEU A 367 -8.80 -9.48 -23.96
C LEU A 367 -10.27 -9.94 -24.00
N LYS A 368 -10.61 -11.14 -23.53
CA LYS A 368 -11.98 -11.69 -23.57
C LYS A 368 -12.95 -10.93 -22.66
N ASP A 369 -12.54 -10.65 -21.43
CA ASP A 369 -13.40 -10.04 -20.40
C ASP A 369 -13.07 -8.56 -20.18
N GLN A 370 -13.19 -7.76 -21.23
CA GLN A 370 -12.87 -6.35 -21.12
C GLN A 370 -13.97 -5.54 -20.43
N ILE A 371 -13.55 -4.66 -19.53
CA ILE A 371 -14.38 -3.55 -19.05
C ILE A 371 -14.38 -2.49 -20.16
N PRO A 372 -15.56 -2.06 -20.66
CA PRO A 372 -15.64 -1.10 -21.74
C PRO A 372 -15.21 0.29 -21.27
N ASN A 373 -14.49 1.01 -22.14
CA ASN A 373 -13.92 2.33 -21.79
C ASN A 373 -14.99 3.36 -21.40
N TRP A 374 -16.19 3.28 -21.98
CA TRP A 374 -17.29 4.17 -21.61
C TRP A 374 -17.76 3.94 -20.16
N ALA A 375 -17.76 2.69 -19.69
CA ALA A 375 -18.12 2.38 -18.30
C ALA A 375 -17.02 2.83 -17.33
N ALA A 376 -15.76 2.73 -17.73
CA ALA A 376 -14.63 3.27 -16.96
C ALA A 376 -14.73 4.80 -16.83
N ALA A 377 -14.90 5.51 -17.96
CA ALA A 377 -15.04 6.96 -17.97
C ALA A 377 -16.31 7.44 -17.25
N GLY A 378 -17.44 6.76 -17.46
CA GLY A 378 -18.70 7.07 -16.79
C GLY A 378 -18.65 6.82 -15.28
N GLY A 379 -18.02 5.73 -14.84
CA GLY A 379 -17.82 5.45 -13.42
C GLY A 379 -16.88 6.46 -12.75
N TYR A 380 -15.80 6.86 -13.43
CA TYR A 380 -14.92 7.92 -12.94
C TYR A 380 -15.65 9.26 -12.81
N ALA A 381 -16.39 9.67 -13.86
CA ALA A 381 -17.16 10.90 -13.86
C ALA A 381 -18.26 10.87 -12.78
N GLY A 382 -18.95 9.75 -12.61
CA GLY A 382 -19.96 9.57 -11.57
C GLY A 382 -19.40 9.74 -10.17
N ILE A 383 -18.27 9.08 -9.87
CA ILE A 383 -17.60 9.24 -8.57
C ILE A 383 -17.09 10.67 -8.40
N ALA A 384 -16.49 11.27 -9.43
CA ALA A 384 -16.02 12.66 -9.37
C ALA A 384 -17.15 13.64 -9.02
N VAL A 385 -18.34 13.49 -9.63
CA VAL A 385 -19.52 14.31 -9.31
C VAL A 385 -19.96 14.12 -7.86
N VAL A 386 -20.04 12.86 -7.39
CA VAL A 386 -20.38 12.57 -5.99
C VAL A 386 -19.35 13.21 -5.04
N SER A 387 -18.06 13.12 -5.35
CA SER A 387 -17.00 13.73 -4.55
C SER A 387 -17.03 15.25 -4.54
N ILE A 388 -17.33 15.89 -5.67
CA ILE A 388 -17.48 17.34 -5.77
C ILE A 388 -18.62 17.86 -4.87
N ILE A 389 -19.62 17.02 -4.59
CA ILE A 389 -20.74 17.35 -3.69
C ILE A 389 -20.41 17.00 -2.23
N VAL A 390 -19.96 15.77 -1.98
CA VAL A 390 -19.81 15.23 -0.61
C VAL A 390 -18.57 15.77 0.09
N VAL A 391 -17.44 15.92 -0.60
CA VAL A 391 -16.18 16.38 0.03
C VAL A 391 -16.34 17.79 0.62
N PRO A 392 -16.94 18.78 -0.08
CA PRO A 392 -17.21 20.10 0.51
C PRO A 392 -18.21 20.10 1.68
N MET A 393 -19.14 19.14 1.72
CA MET A 393 -20.06 18.98 2.86
C MET A 393 -19.34 18.47 4.11
N ILE A 394 -18.34 17.60 3.93
CA ILE A 394 -17.53 17.09 5.03
C ILE A 394 -16.47 18.13 5.46
N PHE A 395 -15.86 18.79 4.48
CA PHE A 395 -14.78 19.75 4.65
C PHE A 395 -15.15 21.07 3.98
N HIS A 396 -15.85 21.95 4.70
CA HIS A 396 -16.31 23.25 4.17
C HIS A 396 -15.18 24.13 3.60
N SER A 397 -13.95 23.96 4.07
CA SER A 397 -12.76 24.66 3.56
C SER A 397 -12.42 24.28 2.10
N LEU A 398 -12.76 23.06 1.67
CA LEU A 398 -12.65 22.62 0.28
C LEU A 398 -13.91 22.96 -0.50
N LYS A 399 -13.88 24.05 -1.26
CA LYS A 399 -14.96 24.37 -2.20
C LYS A 399 -14.98 23.40 -3.40
N TRP A 400 -16.14 23.26 -4.04
CA TRP A 400 -16.38 22.35 -5.17
C TRP A 400 -15.34 22.45 -6.29
N TYR A 401 -14.85 23.65 -6.60
CA TYR A 401 -13.88 23.87 -7.66
C TYR A 401 -12.48 23.33 -7.33
N HIS A 402 -12.10 23.29 -6.04
CA HIS A 402 -10.84 22.67 -5.60
C HIS A 402 -10.87 21.17 -5.87
N VAL A 403 -11.99 20.53 -5.50
CA VAL A 403 -12.21 19.11 -5.72
C VAL A 403 -12.23 18.80 -7.22
N LEU A 404 -12.93 19.62 -8.02
CA LEU A 404 -12.94 19.48 -9.47
C LEU A 404 -11.52 19.50 -10.06
N VAL A 405 -10.68 20.48 -9.69
CA VAL A 405 -9.29 20.56 -10.17
C VAL A 405 -8.49 19.34 -9.76
N ALA A 406 -8.66 18.84 -8.52
CA ALA A 406 -8.00 17.63 -8.08
C ALA A 406 -8.40 16.41 -8.93
N TYR A 407 -9.68 16.24 -9.26
CA TYR A 407 -10.18 15.17 -10.14
C TYR A 407 -9.76 15.33 -11.61
N LEU A 408 -9.46 16.54 -12.09
CA LEU A 408 -8.92 16.73 -13.44
C LEU A 408 -7.44 16.29 -13.53
N ILE A 409 -6.68 16.53 -12.46
CA ILE A 409 -5.24 16.22 -12.41
C ILE A 409 -5.00 14.75 -12.02
N ALA A 410 -5.88 14.17 -11.18
CA ALA A 410 -5.66 12.85 -10.60
C ALA A 410 -5.46 11.70 -11.61
N PRO A 411 -6.14 11.62 -12.78
CA PRO A 411 -5.89 10.56 -13.76
C PRO A 411 -4.48 10.59 -14.36
N ILE A 412 -3.92 11.79 -14.56
CA ILE A 412 -2.57 11.96 -15.08
C ILE A 412 -1.57 11.45 -14.03
N LEU A 413 -1.75 11.87 -12.79
CA LEU A 413 -0.93 11.41 -11.67
C LEU A 413 -1.09 9.92 -11.41
N ALA A 414 -2.29 9.38 -11.55
CA ALA A 414 -2.58 7.95 -11.38
C ALA A 414 -1.81 7.13 -12.40
N PHE A 415 -1.82 7.56 -13.66
CA PHE A 415 -1.00 6.94 -14.70
C PHE A 415 0.49 6.98 -14.37
N CYS A 416 1.04 8.15 -14.01
CA CYS A 416 2.46 8.29 -13.65
C CYS A 416 2.83 7.42 -12.43
N ASN A 417 1.98 7.39 -11.39
CA ASN A 417 2.20 6.60 -10.19
C ASN A 417 2.16 5.10 -10.49
N SER A 418 1.12 4.62 -11.18
CA SER A 418 1.01 3.22 -11.58
C SER A 418 2.18 2.80 -12.48
N TYR A 419 2.63 3.67 -13.40
CA TYR A 419 3.75 3.37 -14.29
C TYR A 419 5.06 3.21 -13.49
N GLY A 420 5.32 4.15 -12.57
CA GLY A 420 6.46 4.09 -11.66
C GLY A 420 6.44 2.82 -10.81
N ALA A 421 5.30 2.53 -10.17
CA ALA A 421 5.12 1.31 -9.38
C ALA A 421 5.31 0.03 -10.22
N GLY A 422 4.95 0.05 -11.51
CA GLY A 422 5.21 -1.07 -12.42
C GLY A 422 6.68 -1.35 -12.68
N LEU A 423 7.57 -0.37 -12.51
CA LEU A 423 9.02 -0.51 -12.66
C LEU A 423 9.73 -0.73 -11.32
N THR A 424 9.31 -0.05 -10.26
CA THR A 424 10.02 -0.01 -8.97
C THR A 424 9.37 -0.83 -7.87
N ASP A 425 8.14 -1.31 -8.07
CA ASP A 425 7.27 -1.92 -7.07
C ASP A 425 6.79 -0.99 -5.95
N TRP A 426 7.11 0.31 -6.03
CA TRP A 426 6.83 1.27 -4.98
C TRP A 426 5.83 2.35 -5.44
N SER A 427 4.72 2.47 -4.70
CA SER A 427 3.73 3.54 -4.90
C SER A 427 4.22 4.85 -4.26
N LEU A 428 4.25 5.92 -5.05
CA LEU A 428 4.62 7.27 -4.62
C LEU A 428 3.39 8.09 -4.18
N ALA A 429 2.24 7.44 -3.94
CA ALA A 429 0.97 8.10 -3.59
C ALA A 429 1.10 9.08 -2.41
N SER A 430 1.88 8.73 -1.39
CA SER A 430 2.13 9.61 -0.23
C SER A 430 2.93 10.87 -0.58
N ASN A 431 3.86 10.79 -1.54
CA ASN A 431 4.64 11.93 -2.02
C ASN A 431 3.73 12.89 -2.80
N TYR A 432 2.90 12.37 -3.72
CA TYR A 432 1.88 13.16 -4.41
C TYR A 432 0.86 13.78 -3.43
N GLY A 433 0.49 13.06 -2.37
CA GLY A 433 -0.35 13.60 -1.30
C GLY A 433 0.27 14.83 -0.64
N LYS A 434 1.58 14.84 -0.37
CA LYS A 434 2.28 16.01 0.21
C LYS A 434 2.28 17.23 -0.71
N PHE A 435 2.37 17.03 -2.03
CA PHE A 435 2.16 18.14 -2.97
C PHE A 435 0.75 18.71 -2.89
N ALA A 436 -0.25 17.84 -2.76
CA ALA A 436 -1.62 18.29 -2.59
C ALA A 436 -1.77 19.10 -1.30
N ILE A 437 -1.15 18.67 -0.18
CA ILE A 437 -1.12 19.46 1.07
C ILE A 437 -0.66 20.88 0.78
N LEU A 438 0.56 21.07 0.26
CA LEU A 438 1.11 22.42 0.08
C LEU A 438 0.28 23.27 -0.91
N THR A 439 -0.12 22.68 -2.04
CA THR A 439 -0.82 23.41 -3.10
C THR A 439 -2.20 23.88 -2.64
N PHE A 440 -3.01 22.98 -2.07
CA PHE A 440 -4.36 23.33 -1.63
C PHE A 440 -4.37 24.12 -0.31
N SER A 441 -3.40 23.90 0.58
CA SER A 441 -3.27 24.72 1.80
C SER A 441 -2.96 26.17 1.46
N TYR A 442 -2.02 26.39 0.53
CA TYR A 442 -1.69 27.72 0.04
C TYR A 442 -2.87 28.38 -0.68
N TRP A 443 -3.57 27.62 -1.54
CA TRP A 443 -4.69 28.17 -2.32
C TRP A 443 -5.88 28.60 -1.44
N VAL A 444 -6.22 27.83 -0.41
CA VAL A 444 -7.32 28.17 0.51
C VAL A 444 -6.90 29.25 1.50
N GLY A 445 -5.65 29.21 1.97
CA GLY A 445 -5.10 30.14 2.94
C GLY A 445 -5.43 29.77 4.39
N LEU A 446 -4.61 30.25 5.32
CA LEU A 446 -4.67 29.86 6.74
C LEU A 446 -5.99 30.25 7.40
N GLU A 447 -6.51 31.44 7.09
CA GLU A 447 -7.73 32.01 7.67
C GLU A 447 -9.01 31.27 7.24
N ASN A 448 -9.00 30.63 6.06
CA ASN A 448 -10.15 29.93 5.49
C ASN A 448 -10.10 28.42 5.72
N GLY A 449 -9.26 27.92 6.63
CA GLY A 449 -9.16 26.49 6.89
C GLY A 449 -8.18 25.74 5.98
N GLY A 450 -7.12 26.40 5.52
CA GLY A 450 -6.14 25.84 4.59
C GLY A 450 -5.47 24.55 5.06
N VAL A 451 -5.27 24.37 6.38
CA VAL A 451 -4.66 23.14 6.92
C VAL A 451 -5.56 21.94 6.66
N ILE A 452 -6.85 22.04 7.00
CA ILE A 452 -7.83 20.97 6.76
C ILE A 452 -8.01 20.75 5.26
N ALA A 453 -8.05 21.81 4.46
CA ALA A 453 -8.17 21.68 3.01
C ALA A 453 -6.98 20.94 2.39
N GLY A 454 -5.76 21.25 2.82
CA GLY A 454 -4.55 20.55 2.42
C GLY A 454 -4.57 19.08 2.82
N LEU A 455 -4.84 18.78 4.10
CA LEU A 455 -4.88 17.41 4.61
C LEU A 455 -5.99 16.57 3.94
N ALA A 456 -7.16 17.15 3.66
CA ALA A 456 -8.23 16.46 2.95
C ALA A 456 -7.90 16.26 1.45
N SER A 457 -7.31 17.25 0.78
CA SER A 457 -6.84 17.09 -0.60
C SER A 457 -5.72 16.05 -0.74
N CYS A 458 -4.87 15.92 0.28
CA CYS A 458 -3.86 14.88 0.40
C CYS A 458 -4.50 13.50 0.42
N GLY A 459 -5.51 13.31 1.28
CA GLY A 459 -6.23 12.05 1.34
C GLY A 459 -6.93 11.70 0.03
N LEU A 460 -7.58 12.67 -0.59
CA LEU A 460 -8.17 12.51 -1.91
C LEU A 460 -7.13 12.01 -2.93
N MET A 461 -5.98 12.69 -3.02
CA MET A 461 -4.93 12.33 -3.97
C MET A 461 -4.34 10.95 -3.63
N MET A 462 -3.97 10.73 -2.37
CA MET A 462 -3.35 9.49 -1.92
C MET A 462 -4.27 8.29 -2.19
N SER A 463 -5.56 8.36 -1.86
CA SER A 463 -6.51 7.27 -2.11
C SER A 463 -6.70 6.97 -3.60
N ILE A 464 -6.79 7.99 -4.46
CA ILE A 464 -6.94 7.78 -5.91
C ILE A 464 -5.69 7.12 -6.51
N LEU A 465 -4.51 7.61 -6.14
CA LEU A 465 -3.25 7.12 -6.70
C LEU A 465 -2.87 5.73 -6.20
N ASP A 466 -3.11 5.45 -4.92
CA ASP A 466 -2.81 4.16 -4.31
C ASP A 466 -3.72 3.06 -4.86
N THR A 467 -5.02 3.31 -4.93
CA THR A 467 -5.99 2.34 -5.48
C THR A 467 -5.79 2.09 -6.98
N ALA A 468 -5.40 3.11 -7.75
CA ALA A 468 -5.03 2.96 -9.16
C ALA A 468 -3.77 2.10 -9.34
N SER A 469 -2.72 2.36 -8.54
CA SER A 469 -1.48 1.56 -8.57
C SER A 469 -1.72 0.12 -8.15
N GLY A 470 -2.45 -0.08 -7.04
CA GLY A 470 -2.81 -1.40 -6.54
C GLY A 470 -3.58 -2.22 -7.57
N LEU A 471 -4.62 -1.65 -8.19
CA LEU A 471 -5.41 -2.34 -9.21
C LEU A 471 -4.56 -2.76 -10.42
N MET A 472 -3.57 -1.94 -10.82
CA MET A 472 -2.70 -2.31 -11.94
C MET A 472 -1.73 -3.45 -11.57
N GLY A 473 -1.24 -3.47 -10.33
CA GLY A 473 -0.51 -4.61 -9.78
C GLY A 473 -1.36 -5.89 -9.76
N ASP A 474 -2.62 -5.79 -9.33
CA ASP A 474 -3.56 -6.92 -9.34
C ASP A 474 -3.93 -7.35 -10.77
N PHE A 475 -4.01 -6.43 -11.74
CA PHE A 475 -4.15 -6.80 -13.16
C PHE A 475 -2.94 -7.57 -13.68
N LYS A 476 -1.72 -7.25 -13.24
CA LYS A 476 -0.53 -8.06 -13.56
C LYS A 476 -0.66 -9.46 -12.96
N THR A 477 -1.06 -9.56 -11.69
CA THR A 477 -1.28 -10.86 -11.05
C THR A 477 -2.35 -11.67 -11.76
N GLY A 478 -3.47 -11.02 -12.12
CA GLY A 478 -4.55 -11.63 -12.87
C GLY A 478 -4.12 -12.10 -14.27
N TYR A 479 -3.33 -11.30 -14.99
CA TYR A 479 -2.79 -11.66 -16.30
C TYR A 479 -1.96 -12.95 -16.26
N LEU A 480 -1.09 -13.10 -15.26
CA LEU A 480 -0.22 -14.26 -15.08
C LEU A 480 -0.90 -15.50 -14.46
N THR A 481 -2.13 -15.35 -13.93
CA THR A 481 -2.92 -16.45 -13.34
C THR A 481 -4.14 -16.82 -14.19
N LEU A 482 -4.27 -16.23 -15.39
CA LEU A 482 -5.46 -16.31 -16.25
C LEU A 482 -6.76 -15.90 -15.53
N THR A 483 -6.67 -14.97 -14.58
CA THR A 483 -7.83 -14.42 -13.88
C THR A 483 -8.44 -13.29 -14.71
N SER A 484 -9.77 -13.28 -14.82
CA SER A 484 -10.49 -12.34 -15.66
C SER A 484 -10.32 -10.89 -15.16
N PRO A 485 -10.03 -9.91 -16.04
CA PRO A 485 -9.93 -8.50 -15.63
C PRO A 485 -11.21 -7.96 -14.98
N ARG A 486 -12.38 -8.48 -15.37
CA ARG A 486 -13.65 -8.13 -14.71
C ARG A 486 -13.68 -8.65 -13.27
N SER A 487 -13.28 -9.90 -13.04
CA SER A 487 -13.20 -10.46 -11.69
C SER A 487 -12.23 -9.68 -10.82
N MET A 488 -11.08 -9.30 -11.35
CA MET A 488 -10.10 -8.48 -10.63
C MET A 488 -10.68 -7.13 -10.25
N PHE A 489 -11.32 -6.44 -11.20
CA PHE A 489 -11.95 -5.16 -10.91
C PHE A 489 -13.06 -5.25 -9.86
N PHE A 490 -13.96 -6.23 -9.96
CA PHE A 490 -15.02 -6.42 -8.96
C PHE A 490 -14.48 -6.85 -7.60
N SER A 491 -13.42 -7.67 -7.56
CA SER A 491 -12.74 -8.04 -6.32
C SER A 491 -12.09 -6.82 -5.67
N GLN A 492 -11.50 -5.92 -6.47
CA GLN A 492 -10.98 -4.65 -5.99
C GLN A 492 -12.09 -3.75 -5.45
N LEU A 493 -13.23 -3.63 -6.14
CA LEU A 493 -14.39 -2.87 -5.66
C LEU A 493 -14.88 -3.38 -4.29
N ILE A 494 -15.01 -4.71 -4.16
CA ILE A 494 -15.46 -5.35 -2.91
C ILE A 494 -14.41 -5.14 -1.80
N GLY A 495 -13.13 -5.39 -2.08
CA GLY A 495 -12.05 -5.19 -1.12
C GLY A 495 -11.91 -3.74 -0.68
N THR A 496 -11.98 -2.77 -1.60
CA THR A 496 -11.99 -1.34 -1.29
C THR A 496 -13.20 -0.96 -0.44
N ALA A 497 -14.40 -1.46 -0.74
CA ALA A 497 -15.59 -1.23 0.09
C ALA A 497 -15.41 -1.78 1.52
N MET A 498 -14.87 -2.99 1.64
CA MET A 498 -14.55 -3.60 2.92
C MET A 498 -13.51 -2.77 3.69
N GLY A 499 -12.45 -2.32 3.02
CA GLY A 499 -11.42 -1.45 3.60
C GLY A 499 -11.99 -0.14 4.14
N CYS A 500 -12.87 0.52 3.37
CA CYS A 500 -13.52 1.77 3.80
C CYS A 500 -14.33 1.64 5.10
N VAL A 501 -14.81 0.42 5.42
CA VAL A 501 -15.56 0.14 6.65
C VAL A 501 -14.64 -0.40 7.75
N ILE A 502 -13.81 -1.40 7.44
CA ILE A 502 -12.94 -2.08 8.41
C ILE A 502 -11.87 -1.13 8.93
N THR A 503 -11.26 -0.32 8.06
CA THR A 503 -10.15 0.56 8.44
C THR A 503 -10.55 1.57 9.53
N PRO A 504 -11.62 2.38 9.41
CA PRO A 504 -12.03 3.28 10.49
C PRO A 504 -12.36 2.55 11.79
N LEU A 505 -12.97 1.36 11.73
CA LEU A 505 -13.32 0.57 12.91
C LEU A 505 -12.07 0.06 13.64
N VAL A 506 -11.11 -0.50 12.90
CA VAL A 506 -9.83 -0.96 13.45
C VAL A 506 -9.05 0.22 14.02
N PHE A 507 -8.99 1.34 13.30
CA PHE A 507 -8.36 2.55 13.81
C PHE A 507 -9.02 3.05 15.10
N TRP A 508 -10.35 2.99 15.20
CA TRP A 508 -11.06 3.42 16.41
C TRP A 508 -10.70 2.57 17.63
N ILE A 509 -10.43 1.27 17.45
CA ILE A 509 -9.91 0.40 18.51
C ILE A 509 -8.54 0.91 18.99
N PHE A 510 -7.63 1.22 18.07
CA PHE A 510 -6.31 1.78 18.42
C PHE A 510 -6.44 3.13 19.11
N ASN A 511 -7.28 4.04 18.57
CA ASN A 511 -7.51 5.37 19.11
C ASN A 511 -8.18 5.35 20.50
N SER A 512 -8.93 4.30 20.83
CA SER A 512 -9.53 4.14 22.17
C SER A 512 -8.57 3.47 23.16
N ALA A 513 -7.64 2.65 22.68
CA ALA A 513 -6.70 1.91 23.51
C ALA A 513 -5.41 2.69 23.81
N TYR A 514 -4.98 3.57 22.90
CA TYR A 514 -3.71 4.29 22.97
C TYR A 514 -3.92 5.79 22.76
N ARG A 515 -3.06 6.62 23.37
CA ARG A 515 -3.01 8.07 23.10
C ARG A 515 -2.21 8.32 21.83
N LEU A 516 -2.88 8.20 20.68
CA LEU A 516 -2.22 8.33 19.39
C LEU A 516 -1.63 9.74 19.18
N GLY A 517 -0.34 9.77 18.86
CA GLY A 517 0.43 10.98 18.60
C GLY A 517 0.83 11.76 19.86
N ASP A 518 0.85 11.09 21.02
CA ASP A 518 1.51 11.61 22.22
C ASP A 518 3.04 11.62 22.04
N PRO A 519 3.71 12.78 22.10
CA PRO A 519 5.16 12.86 21.97
C PRO A 519 5.92 12.17 23.13
N GLU A 520 5.26 11.92 24.27
CA GLU A 520 5.84 11.22 25.42
C GLU A 520 5.70 9.68 25.32
N GLY A 521 4.90 9.18 24.35
CA GLY A 521 4.85 7.76 24.00
C GLY A 521 4.02 6.87 24.93
N SER A 522 2.99 7.42 25.59
CA SER A 522 2.10 6.67 26.51
C SER A 522 1.03 5.79 25.85
#